data_AF-A0A2V9Z4V2-F1
#
_entry.id   AF-A0A2V9Z4V2-F1
#
_cell.length_a   1.000
_cell.length_b   1.000
_cell.length_c   1.000
_cell.angle_alpha   90.00
_cell.angle_beta   90.00
_cell.angle_gamma   90.00
#
_symmetry.space_group_name_H-M   'P 1'
#
loop_
_entity.id
_entity.type
_entity.pdbx_description
1 polymer ?
#
loop_
_entity_poly.entity_id
_entity_poly.type
_entity_poly.pdbx_seq_one_letter_code
_entity_poly.pdbx_strand_id
1 'polypeptide(L)'
;MTIVIKIGGAALEDAATLRKCARAIAELAQDGHRVAVVHGGGSALTRVLKQLGKHTEFVAGLRVTDAETRDVALMVLGGMVNKKMVAAIQAAGMPALGFCGGDGMSFRARRKHVHGNDLGYVGEICFAEPCWIEALWKQGGI
;
A
#
# COMPACT_ATOMS: atom_id res chain seq x y z
N MET A 1 3.18 -21.62 -5.03
CA MET A 1 1.81 -21.07 -5.20
C MET A 1 1.88 -19.53 -5.22
N THR A 2 0.76 -18.83 -5.44
CA THR A 2 0.69 -17.36 -5.34
C THR A 2 0.12 -16.95 -3.98
N ILE A 3 0.77 -16.01 -3.30
CA ILE A 3 0.39 -15.53 -1.97
C ILE A 3 0.31 -14.00 -2.01
N VAL A 4 -0.85 -13.44 -1.67
CA VAL A 4 -1.03 -11.99 -1.54
C VAL A 4 -1.23 -11.65 -0.07
N ILE A 5 -0.31 -10.86 0.49
CA ILE A 5 -0.29 -10.54 1.92
C ILE A 5 -0.74 -9.09 2.12
N LYS A 6 -1.80 -8.89 2.89
CA LYS A 6 -2.22 -7.56 3.33
C LYS A 6 -1.60 -7.22 4.68
N ILE A 7 -0.72 -6.21 4.72
CA ILE A 7 -0.17 -5.70 5.98
C ILE A 7 -0.90 -4.42 6.39
N GLY A 8 -1.42 -4.39 7.62
CA GLY A 8 -2.02 -3.20 8.23
C GLY A 8 -0.99 -2.10 8.44
N GLY A 9 -1.38 -0.84 8.24
CA GLY A 9 -0.46 0.30 8.33
C GLY A 9 0.24 0.44 9.68
N ALA A 10 -0.47 0.14 10.79
CA ALA A 10 0.09 0.21 12.13
C ALA A 10 1.28 -0.75 12.35
N ALA A 11 1.24 -1.94 11.75
CA ALA A 11 2.33 -2.92 11.84
C ALA A 11 3.61 -2.44 11.14
N LEU A 12 3.51 -1.48 10.22
CA LEU A 12 4.64 -0.91 9.47
C LEU A 12 5.28 0.28 10.18
N GLU A 13 4.69 0.78 11.27
CA GLU A 13 5.26 1.89 12.05
C GLU A 13 6.26 1.41 13.10
N ASP A 14 6.08 0.20 13.64
CA ASP A 14 7.06 -0.43 14.53
C ASP A 14 8.18 -1.10 13.73
N ALA A 15 9.42 -0.65 13.94
CA ALA A 15 10.57 -1.14 13.20
C ALA A 15 10.86 -2.63 13.48
N ALA A 16 10.59 -3.14 14.68
CA ALA A 16 10.80 -4.54 15.00
C ALA A 16 9.78 -5.44 14.27
N THR A 17 8.52 -5.04 14.26
CA THR A 17 7.44 -5.73 13.56
C THR A 17 7.65 -5.70 12.05
N LEU A 18 8.01 -4.54 11.48
CA LEU A 18 8.36 -4.40 10.06
C LEU A 18 9.47 -5.38 9.64
N ARG A 19 10.55 -5.48 10.42
CA ARG A 19 11.65 -6.42 10.14
C ARG A 19 11.21 -7.88 10.20
N LYS A 20 10.35 -8.24 11.15
CA LYS A 20 9.81 -9.61 11.27
C LYS A 20 8.91 -9.94 10.06
N CYS A 21 8.02 -9.02 9.69
CA CYS A 21 7.17 -9.19 8.51
C CYS A 21 8.00 -9.34 7.23
N ALA A 22 8.99 -8.48 7.02
CA ALA A 22 9.87 -8.54 5.85
C ALA A 22 10.63 -9.86 5.76
N ARG A 23 11.13 -10.37 6.90
CA ARG A 23 11.80 -11.67 6.95
C ARG A 23 10.87 -12.82 6.58
N ALA A 24 9.66 -12.88 7.16
CA ALA A 24 8.69 -13.91 6.82
C ALA A 24 8.27 -13.86 5.34
N ILE A 25 8.15 -12.65 4.77
CA ILE A 25 7.88 -12.47 3.33
C ILE A 25 9.04 -13.01 2.48
N ALA A 26 10.28 -12.72 2.87
CA ALA A 26 11.46 -13.21 2.18
C ALA A 26 11.56 -14.73 2.23
N GLU A 27 11.32 -15.34 3.39
CA GLU A 27 11.30 -16.80 3.57
C GLU A 27 10.27 -17.46 2.65
N LEU A 28 9.03 -16.94 2.59
CA LEU A 28 8.01 -17.46 1.66
C LEU A 28 8.45 -17.38 0.19
N ALA A 29 9.11 -16.31 -0.21
CA ALA A 29 9.62 -16.17 -1.57
C ALA A 29 10.79 -17.13 -1.87
N GLN A 30 11.68 -17.33 -0.90
CA GLN A 30 12.80 -18.29 -0.97
C GLN A 30 12.31 -19.73 -1.06
N ASP A 31 11.18 -20.04 -0.44
CA ASP A 31 10.48 -21.34 -0.56
C ASP A 31 9.79 -21.52 -1.94
N GLY A 32 10.04 -20.62 -2.89
CA GLY A 32 9.54 -20.71 -4.26
C GLY A 32 8.10 -20.23 -4.44
N HIS A 33 7.55 -19.47 -3.49
CA HIS A 33 6.24 -18.85 -3.64
C HIS A 33 6.31 -17.51 -4.37
N ARG A 34 5.29 -17.22 -5.18
CA ARG A 34 5.07 -15.91 -5.79
C ARG A 34 4.36 -15.03 -4.78
N VAL A 35 5.10 -14.14 -4.13
CA VAL A 35 4.57 -13.29 -3.05
C VAL A 35 4.32 -11.88 -3.56
N ALA A 36 3.15 -11.31 -3.27
CA ALA A 36 2.87 -9.89 -3.43
C ALA A 36 2.39 -9.30 -2.10
N VAL A 37 2.79 -8.06 -1.83
CA VAL A 37 2.45 -7.36 -0.59
C VAL A 37 1.57 -6.15 -0.90
N VAL A 38 0.42 -6.08 -0.24
CA VAL A 38 -0.44 -4.88 -0.22
C VAL A 38 -0.32 -4.27 1.18
N HIS A 39 -0.06 -2.96 1.27
CA HIS A 39 0.02 -2.30 2.57
C HIS A 39 -1.05 -1.23 2.76
N GLY A 40 -1.36 -0.93 4.02
CA GLY A 40 -2.10 0.28 4.40
C GLY A 40 -1.15 1.37 4.88
N GLY A 41 -1.70 2.38 5.55
CA GLY A 41 -0.90 3.43 6.20
C GLY A 41 -1.76 4.53 6.80
N GLY A 42 -2.98 4.18 7.24
CA GLY A 42 -3.96 5.17 7.69
C GLY A 42 -3.50 6.00 8.89
N SER A 43 -2.79 5.37 9.83
CA SER A 43 -2.17 6.03 10.99
C SER A 43 -1.11 7.04 10.58
N ALA A 44 -0.19 6.64 9.68
CA ALA A 44 0.84 7.52 9.13
C ALA A 44 0.22 8.70 8.39
N LEU A 45 -0.83 8.47 7.59
CA LEU A 45 -1.55 9.53 6.89
C LEU A 45 -2.23 10.51 7.86
N THR A 46 -2.95 10.01 8.88
CA THR A 46 -3.57 10.86 9.90
C THR A 46 -2.54 11.74 10.59
N ARG A 47 -1.36 11.19 10.93
CA ARG A 47 -0.28 11.94 11.58
C ARG A 47 0.24 13.07 10.71
N VAL A 48 0.50 12.80 9.43
CA VAL A 48 1.00 13.82 8.49
C VAL A 48 -0.04 14.90 8.22
N LEU A 49 -1.31 14.53 8.01
CA LEU A 49 -2.39 15.51 7.84
C LEU A 49 -2.52 16.43 9.06
N LYS A 50 -2.42 15.88 10.27
CA LYS A 50 -2.42 16.67 11.51
C LYS A 50 -1.24 17.64 11.57
N GLN A 51 -0.04 17.22 11.16
CA GLN A 51 1.15 18.09 11.10
C GLN A 51 0.99 19.24 10.10
N LEU A 52 0.24 19.00 9.02
CA LEU A 52 -0.12 20.03 8.02
C LEU A 52 -1.34 20.87 8.45
N GLY A 53 -1.87 20.68 9.66
CA GLY A 53 -3.03 21.43 10.14
C GLY A 53 -4.36 21.02 9.52
N LYS A 54 -4.43 19.90 8.77
CA LYS A 54 -5.65 19.42 8.14
C LYS A 54 -6.48 18.57 9.10
N HIS A 55 -7.76 18.88 9.18
CA HIS A 55 -8.74 18.06 9.89
C HIS A 55 -8.97 16.73 9.13
N THR A 56 -9.14 15.64 9.88
CA THR A 56 -9.47 14.33 9.32
C THR A 56 -10.88 13.95 9.72
N GLU A 57 -11.71 13.62 8.74
CA GLU A 57 -13.07 13.12 8.95
C GLU A 57 -13.21 11.68 8.41
N PHE A 58 -14.03 10.88 9.08
CA PHE A 58 -14.37 9.53 8.66
C PHE A 58 -15.89 9.34 8.60
N VAL A 59 -16.37 8.72 7.53
CA VAL A 59 -17.76 8.31 7.33
C VAL A 59 -17.77 6.82 7.01
N ALA A 60 -18.53 6.04 7.78
CA ALA A 60 -18.61 4.57 7.64
C ALA A 60 -17.23 3.88 7.58
N GLY A 61 -16.28 4.34 8.39
CA GLY A 61 -14.92 3.81 8.44
C GLY A 61 -13.99 4.22 7.29
N LEU A 62 -14.46 5.07 6.37
CA LEU A 62 -13.68 5.59 5.24
C LEU A 62 -13.36 7.07 5.45
N ARG A 63 -12.15 7.47 5.09
CA ARG A 63 -11.70 8.87 5.21
C ARG A 63 -12.35 9.72 4.13
N VAL A 64 -12.96 10.83 4.51
CA VAL A 64 -13.35 11.87 3.55
C VAL A 64 -12.08 12.48 2.95
N THR A 65 -11.95 12.42 1.64
CA THR A 65 -10.68 12.69 0.94
C THR A 65 -10.88 13.76 -0.13
N ASP A 66 -10.55 15.01 0.21
CA ASP A 66 -10.44 16.10 -0.78
C ASP A 66 -9.17 15.95 -1.66
N ALA A 67 -8.98 16.84 -2.63
CA ALA A 67 -7.86 16.76 -3.57
C ALA A 67 -6.49 16.84 -2.86
N GLU A 68 -6.37 17.73 -1.88
CA GLU A 68 -5.14 17.91 -1.12
C GLU A 68 -4.85 16.69 -0.24
N THR A 69 -5.89 16.14 0.41
CA THR A 69 -5.80 14.93 1.23
C THR A 69 -5.40 13.73 0.38
N ARG A 70 -5.89 13.63 -0.86
CA ARG A 70 -5.45 12.61 -1.83
C ARG A 70 -3.95 12.76 -2.13
N ASP A 71 -3.47 13.97 -2.37
CA ASP A 71 -2.06 14.20 -2.71
C ASP A 71 -1.15 13.87 -1.52
N VAL A 72 -1.56 14.25 -0.30
CA VAL A 72 -0.88 13.82 0.93
C VAL A 72 -0.93 12.30 1.10
N ALA A 73 -2.05 11.65 0.79
CA ALA A 73 -2.15 10.19 0.83
C ALA A 73 -1.16 9.53 -0.13
N LEU A 74 -1.01 10.04 -1.36
CA LEU A 74 -0.04 9.53 -2.32
C LEU A 74 1.41 9.70 -1.81
N MET A 75 1.75 10.89 -1.30
CA MET A 75 3.07 11.16 -0.73
C MET A 75 3.40 10.22 0.45
N VAL A 76 2.45 10.04 1.36
CA VAL A 76 2.66 9.22 2.56
C VAL A 76 2.69 7.73 2.24
N LEU A 77 1.67 7.24 1.53
CA LEU A 77 1.53 5.81 1.26
C LEU A 77 2.55 5.35 0.22
N GLY A 78 2.67 6.04 -0.91
CA GLY A 78 3.58 5.68 -1.99
C GLY A 78 5.04 6.10 -1.75
N GLY A 79 5.27 7.23 -1.07
CA GLY A 79 6.61 7.75 -0.81
C GLY A 79 7.24 7.21 0.47
N MET A 80 6.52 7.29 1.59
CA MET A 80 7.11 6.94 2.90
C MET A 80 6.85 5.48 3.29
N VAL A 81 5.59 5.02 3.30
CA VAL A 81 5.25 3.69 3.83
C VAL A 81 5.70 2.59 2.86
N ASN A 82 5.40 2.74 1.56
CA ASN A 82 5.80 1.81 0.53
C ASN A 82 7.32 1.60 0.51
N LYS A 83 8.10 2.68 0.52
CA LYS A 83 9.56 2.59 0.43
C LYS A 83 10.21 2.02 1.68
N LYS A 84 9.61 2.21 2.87
CA LYS A 84 10.04 1.50 4.08
C LYS A 84 9.85 -0.02 3.96
N MET A 85 8.72 -0.46 3.41
CA MET A 85 8.48 -1.90 3.18
C MET A 85 9.46 -2.48 2.17
N VAL A 86 9.65 -1.80 1.03
CA VAL A 86 10.62 -2.21 0.00
C VAL A 86 12.02 -2.33 0.59
N ALA A 87 12.48 -1.31 1.32
CA ALA A 87 13.80 -1.34 1.95
C ALA A 87 13.94 -2.48 2.97
N ALA A 88 12.88 -2.77 3.74
CA ALA A 88 12.88 -3.87 4.70
C ALA A 88 12.97 -5.25 4.03
N ILE A 89 12.25 -5.46 2.91
CA ILE A 89 12.32 -6.72 2.14
C ILE A 89 13.70 -6.87 1.50
N GLN A 90 14.25 -5.79 0.93
CA GLN A 90 15.61 -5.79 0.37
C GLN A 90 16.66 -6.09 1.42
N ALA A 91 16.54 -5.52 2.61
CA ALA A 91 17.41 -5.82 3.75
C ALA A 91 17.28 -7.28 4.24
N ALA A 92 16.15 -7.95 3.94
CA ALA A 92 15.94 -9.37 4.20
C ALA A 92 16.48 -10.28 3.06
N GLY A 93 17.12 -9.71 2.04
CA GLY A 93 17.82 -10.45 0.98
C GLY A 93 16.99 -10.77 -0.26
N MET A 94 15.79 -10.19 -0.40
CA MET A 94 14.95 -10.39 -1.59
C MET A 94 14.81 -9.11 -2.41
N PRO A 95 14.89 -9.17 -3.76
CA PRO A 95 14.58 -8.01 -4.59
C PRO A 95 13.11 -7.63 -4.43
N ALA A 96 12.85 -6.34 -4.28
CA ALA A 96 11.49 -5.81 -4.12
C ALA A 96 11.29 -4.52 -4.92
N LEU A 97 10.11 -4.35 -5.51
CA LEU A 97 9.72 -3.12 -6.20
C LEU A 97 8.33 -2.67 -5.73
N GLY A 98 8.29 -1.49 -5.13
CA GLY A 98 7.03 -0.89 -4.68
C GLY A 98 6.48 0.13 -5.65
N PHE A 99 5.22 -0.05 -6.05
CA PHE A 99 4.49 0.83 -6.95
C PHE A 99 3.07 1.10 -6.43
N CYS A 100 2.41 2.10 -7.01
CA CYS A 100 1.04 2.52 -6.73
C CYS A 100 0.11 2.14 -7.89
N GLY A 101 -1.21 2.22 -7.68
CA GLY A 101 -2.19 1.82 -8.70
C GLY A 101 -2.08 2.55 -10.04
N GLY A 102 -1.65 3.82 -10.03
CA GLY A 102 -1.46 4.60 -11.25
C GLY A 102 -0.27 4.16 -12.10
N ASP A 103 0.73 3.50 -11.50
CA ASP A 103 1.91 3.05 -12.21
C ASP A 103 1.52 1.93 -13.20
N GLY A 104 1.77 2.14 -14.49
CA GLY A 104 1.39 1.20 -15.55
C GLY A 104 -0.11 0.94 -15.64
N MET A 105 -0.96 1.79 -15.05
CA MET A 105 -2.40 1.55 -14.90
C MET A 105 -2.71 0.22 -14.21
N SER A 106 -1.85 -0.19 -13.27
CA SER A 106 -1.90 -1.46 -12.54
C SER A 106 -3.23 -1.69 -11.84
N PHE A 107 -3.80 -0.63 -11.27
CA PHE A 107 -5.11 -0.69 -10.62
C PHE A 107 -5.94 0.52 -11.04
N ARG A 108 -7.11 0.25 -11.61
CA ARG A 108 -8.07 1.29 -11.99
C ARG A 108 -9.21 1.31 -10.99
N ALA A 109 -9.58 2.51 -10.59
CA ALA A 109 -10.67 2.72 -9.66
C ALA A 109 -11.71 3.67 -10.26
N ARG A 110 -12.96 3.49 -9.87
CA ARG A 110 -14.03 4.46 -10.07
C ARG A 110 -14.43 5.07 -8.74
N ARG A 111 -14.99 6.28 -8.76
CA ARG A 111 -15.48 6.97 -7.57
C ARG A 111 -16.52 6.11 -6.85
N LYS A 112 -16.39 6.00 -5.53
CA LYS A 112 -17.26 5.22 -4.67
C LYS A 112 -18.18 6.14 -3.88
N HIS A 113 -19.48 5.91 -3.97
CA HIS A 113 -20.46 6.52 -3.08
C HIS A 113 -20.77 5.57 -1.92
N VAL A 114 -20.89 6.12 -0.71
CA VAL A 114 -21.09 5.32 0.51
C VAL A 114 -22.37 5.79 1.19
N HIS A 115 -23.41 4.94 1.15
CA HIS A 115 -24.76 5.29 1.62
C HIS A 115 -25.29 6.60 1.00
N GLY A 116 -25.03 6.82 -0.28
CA GLY A 116 -25.42 8.04 -0.99
C GLY A 116 -24.47 9.24 -0.81
N ASN A 117 -23.48 9.16 0.08
CA ASN A 117 -22.50 10.23 0.28
C ASN A 117 -21.32 10.11 -0.69
N ASP A 118 -20.94 11.22 -1.31
CA ASP A 118 -19.65 11.36 -1.99
C ASP A 118 -18.58 11.71 -0.96
N LEU A 119 -17.57 10.84 -0.82
CA LEU A 119 -16.45 11.03 0.10
C LEU A 119 -15.23 11.69 -0.58
N GLY A 120 -15.41 12.22 -1.79
CA GLY A 120 -14.35 12.84 -2.59
C GLY A 120 -13.55 11.81 -3.39
N TYR A 121 -12.23 11.85 -3.29
CA TYR A 121 -11.30 10.97 -3.99
C TYR A 121 -11.19 9.57 -3.34
N VAL A 122 -12.34 8.99 -2.98
CA VAL A 122 -12.47 7.62 -2.50
C VAL A 122 -13.02 6.76 -3.64
N GLY A 123 -12.41 5.62 -3.88
CA GLY A 123 -12.74 4.76 -5.01
C GLY A 123 -12.92 3.29 -4.65
N GLU A 124 -13.44 2.55 -5.62
CA GLU A 124 -13.47 1.09 -5.64
C GLU A 124 -12.73 0.58 -6.87
N ILE A 125 -11.95 -0.50 -6.70
CA ILE A 125 -11.20 -1.11 -7.80
C ILE A 125 -12.18 -1.72 -8.80
N CYS A 126 -12.06 -1.33 -10.07
CA CYS A 126 -12.84 -1.89 -11.17
C CYS A 126 -12.00 -2.76 -12.10
N PHE A 127 -10.67 -2.63 -12.07
CA PHE A 127 -9.76 -3.42 -12.90
C PHE A 127 -8.37 -3.53 -12.25
N ALA A 128 -7.72 -4.68 -12.43
CA ALA A 128 -6.34 -4.94 -12.05
C ALA A 128 -5.58 -5.50 -13.25
N GLU A 129 -4.47 -4.87 -13.61
CA GLU A 129 -3.54 -5.32 -14.66
C GLU A 129 -2.43 -6.16 -14.00
N PRO A 130 -2.45 -7.51 -14.14
CA PRO A 130 -1.50 -8.36 -13.46
C PRO A 130 -0.10 -8.36 -14.09
N CYS A 131 0.07 -7.87 -15.33
CA CYS A 131 1.31 -8.06 -16.08
C CYS A 131 2.55 -7.53 -15.37
N TRP A 132 2.44 -6.43 -14.62
CA TRP A 132 3.54 -5.81 -13.88
C TRP A 132 3.99 -6.66 -12.69
N ILE A 133 3.02 -7.23 -11.95
CA ILE A 133 3.29 -8.14 -10.83
C ILE A 133 3.89 -9.45 -11.36
N GLU A 134 3.34 -9.98 -12.45
CA GLU A 134 3.86 -11.19 -13.08
C GLU A 134 5.28 -11.00 -13.63
N ALA A 135 5.58 -9.84 -14.21
CA ALA A 135 6.92 -9.50 -14.67
C ALA A 135 7.92 -9.47 -13.50
N LEU A 136 7.54 -8.90 -12.36
CA LEU A 136 8.38 -8.90 -11.15
C LEU A 136 8.63 -10.32 -10.64
N TRP A 137 7.59 -11.15 -10.54
CA TRP A 137 7.74 -12.54 -10.12
C TRP A 137 8.65 -13.35 -11.06
N LYS A 138 8.60 -13.11 -12.37
CA LYS A 138 9.51 -13.75 -13.34
C LYS A 138 10.97 -13.39 -13.11
N GLN A 139 11.25 -12.23 -12.51
CA GLN A 139 12.60 -11.80 -12.13
C GLN A 139 12.98 -12.17 -10.68
N GLY A 140 12.15 -12.96 -9.99
CA GLY A 140 12.36 -13.34 -8.58
C GLY A 140 12.06 -12.22 -7.59
N GLY A 141 11.40 -11.14 -8.03
CA GLY A 141 11.02 -9.99 -7.22
C GLY A 141 9.74 -10.18 -6.42
N ILE A 142 9.60 -9.36 -5.38
CA ILE A 142 8.40 -9.19 -4.53
C ILE A 142 7.74 -7.84 -4.78
#